data_AF-A0A2D9C657-F1
#
_entry.id   AF-A0A2D9C657-F1
#
_cell.length_a   1.000
_cell.length_b   1.000
_cell.length_c   1.000
_cell.angle_alpha   90.00
_cell.angle_beta   90.00
_cell.angle_gamma   90.00
#
_symmetry.space_group_name_H-M   'P 1'
#
loop_
_entity.id
_entity.type
_entity.pdbx_description
1 polymer ?
#
loop_
_entity_poly.entity_id
_entity_poly.type
_entity_poly.pdbx_seq_one_letter_code
_entity_poly.pdbx_strand_id
1 'polypeptide(L)'
;MSKRTVTDFFDKEYLEYAKYVVENRAIPSCIDGLKPTQRKVVYIANKIWKSGNEKPMKLFQLAGRVAAEAYYHHGNTSLESSMVGMAQEFKNSLPLLDGIGQFGSLRSPSAGAPRYISGKLHPNFRLLYKDFELLENKIEEGEKIEPEYFLPIIPTVILNGSSGIAVGFATNILNRNPKDVVNACISVLKGKKMPVLAPWLKEFSGTFTRDTVNPKTWKISGLYEVLNTTTVKVTEIPPGFTYERNEEHLNNLTEKRIISGYDDNSSGQVEYVLKFQRAVLKDYVSRNKLETLLKINTQETENLTTIDENGKLKIFNKVEEIVKHFVEVRLKWYDTRKAYLIAKLERELLIISNKARFIKDIIDGKLTVNNAPKKSIIIYLEANKFDKIDGSYNYLLNMPIYSLTKERFDELLKQEADKKAEKKIIEGTDPKDMYLSDLETLKKAIK
;
A
#
# COMPACT_ATOMS: atom_id res chain seq x y z
N MET A 1 23.38 36.41 -22.84
CA MET A 1 22.63 35.99 -21.63
C MET A 1 21.35 36.81 -21.54
N SER A 2 20.19 36.16 -21.50
CA SER A 2 18.91 36.83 -21.25
C SER A 2 18.94 37.45 -19.85
N LYS A 3 18.82 38.77 -19.72
CA LYS A 3 18.62 39.43 -18.42
C LYS A 3 17.25 39.01 -17.88
N ARG A 4 17.17 38.59 -16.62
CA ARG A 4 15.92 38.24 -15.92
C ARG A 4 15.84 39.01 -14.62
N THR A 5 14.61 39.33 -14.18
CA THR A 5 14.36 39.94 -12.88
C THR A 5 14.32 38.86 -11.78
N VAL A 6 14.59 39.26 -10.54
CA VAL A 6 14.47 38.36 -9.39
C VAL A 6 13.01 37.89 -9.22
N THR A 7 12.05 38.78 -9.46
CA THR A 7 10.61 38.47 -9.43
C THR A 7 10.25 37.40 -10.47
N ASP A 8 10.70 37.57 -11.73
CA ASP A 8 10.46 36.57 -12.79
C ASP A 8 11.02 35.19 -12.44
N PHE A 9 12.18 35.13 -11.77
CA PHE A 9 12.76 33.87 -11.30
C PHE A 9 11.86 33.20 -10.25
N PHE A 10 11.36 33.95 -9.26
CA PHE A 10 10.52 33.38 -8.21
C PHE A 10 9.13 32.97 -8.72
N ASP A 11 8.50 33.79 -9.56
CA ASP A 11 7.14 33.57 -10.05
C ASP A 11 7.03 32.45 -11.09
N LYS A 12 8.14 32.10 -11.74
CA LYS A 12 8.18 31.09 -12.80
C LYS A 12 9.02 29.88 -12.37
N GLU A 13 10.34 30.01 -12.38
CA GLU A 13 11.26 28.89 -12.20
C GLU A 13 11.20 28.29 -10.80
N TYR A 14 11.23 29.14 -9.77
CA TYR A 14 11.14 28.64 -8.39
C TYR A 14 9.75 28.08 -8.07
N LEU A 15 8.69 28.69 -8.60
CA LEU A 15 7.33 28.19 -8.44
C LEU A 15 7.16 26.81 -9.09
N GLU A 16 7.71 26.59 -10.29
CA GLU A 16 7.72 25.29 -10.95
C GLU A 16 8.48 24.24 -10.13
N TYR A 17 9.65 24.59 -9.59
CA TYR A 17 10.38 23.73 -8.68
C TYR A 17 9.58 23.41 -7.41
N ALA A 18 8.95 24.41 -6.79
CA ALA A 18 8.14 24.24 -5.59
C ALA A 18 6.95 23.30 -5.84
N LYS A 19 6.22 23.48 -6.95
CA LYS A 19 5.14 22.59 -7.39
C LYS A 19 5.65 21.17 -7.61
N TYR A 20 6.76 21.01 -8.32
CA TYR A 20 7.38 19.70 -8.55
C TYR A 20 7.73 18.99 -7.24
N VAL A 21 8.32 19.67 -6.25
CA VAL A 21 8.66 19.06 -4.96
C VAL A 21 7.41 18.60 -4.20
N VAL A 22 6.35 19.40 -4.22
CA VAL A 22 5.06 19.07 -3.58
C VAL A 22 4.43 17.85 -4.25
N GLU A 23 4.20 17.91 -5.55
CA GLU A 23 3.44 16.90 -6.30
C GLU A 23 4.24 15.63 -6.55
N ASN A 24 5.54 15.74 -6.80
CA ASN A 24 6.34 14.64 -7.36
C ASN A 24 7.37 14.04 -6.39
N ARG A 25 7.46 14.52 -5.14
CA ARG A 25 8.52 14.05 -4.23
C ARG A 25 8.10 13.85 -2.78
N ALA A 26 7.56 14.89 -2.14
CA ALA A 26 7.52 14.94 -0.68
C ALA A 26 6.17 14.51 -0.07
N ILE A 27 5.06 14.77 -0.75
CA ILE A 27 3.70 14.57 -0.25
C ILE A 27 3.09 13.29 -0.86
N PRO A 28 2.49 12.39 -0.07
CA PRO A 28 1.87 11.16 -0.59
C PRO A 28 0.51 11.43 -1.23
N SER A 29 0.08 10.54 -2.12
CA SER A 29 -1.32 10.51 -2.57
C SER A 29 -2.25 10.05 -1.44
N CYS A 30 -3.44 10.65 -1.30
CA CYS A 30 -4.48 10.12 -0.42
C CYS A 30 -5.17 8.86 -0.98
N ILE A 31 -4.90 8.50 -2.23
CA ILE A 31 -5.45 7.30 -2.86
C ILE A 31 -4.59 6.09 -2.52
N ASP A 32 -3.35 6.04 -2.99
CA ASP A 32 -2.46 4.90 -2.75
C ASP A 32 -1.48 5.06 -1.58
N GLY A 33 -1.43 6.23 -0.95
CA GLY A 33 -0.50 6.49 0.15
C GLY A 33 0.97 6.55 -0.25
N LEU A 34 1.28 6.45 -1.55
CA LEU A 34 2.64 6.40 -2.05
C LEU A 34 3.10 7.78 -2.51
N LYS A 35 4.38 8.02 -2.32
CA LYS A 35 5.14 9.03 -3.05
C LYS A 35 5.63 8.44 -4.37
N PRO A 36 5.97 9.25 -5.38
CA PRO A 36 6.39 8.72 -6.69
C PRO A 36 7.57 7.77 -6.64
N THR A 37 8.58 8.02 -5.79
CA THR A 37 9.70 7.08 -5.57
C THR A 37 9.19 5.72 -5.12
N GLN A 38 8.28 5.67 -4.15
CA GLN A 38 7.72 4.42 -3.64
C GLN A 38 6.83 3.73 -4.69
N ARG A 39 6.09 4.50 -5.48
CA ARG A 39 5.25 4.00 -6.58
C ARG A 39 6.07 3.35 -7.68
N LYS A 40 7.17 3.98 -8.11
CA LYS A 40 8.14 3.42 -9.06
C LYS A 40 8.75 2.12 -8.55
N VAL A 41 9.13 2.07 -7.27
CA VAL A 41 9.66 0.85 -6.62
C VAL A 41 8.65 -0.28 -6.69
N VAL A 42 7.40 -0.05 -6.28
CA VAL A 42 6.36 -1.09 -6.24
C VAL A 42 5.90 -1.51 -7.63
N TYR A 43 5.85 -0.57 -8.58
CA TYR A 43 5.55 -0.87 -9.98
C TYR A 43 6.54 -1.87 -10.57
N ILE A 44 7.84 -1.62 -10.43
CA ILE A 44 8.88 -2.53 -10.91
C ILE A 44 8.88 -3.83 -10.09
N ALA A 45 8.71 -3.75 -8.77
CA ALA A 45 8.57 -4.94 -7.94
C ALA A 45 7.42 -5.85 -8.42
N ASN A 46 6.26 -5.28 -8.77
CA ASN A 46 5.12 -6.03 -9.29
C ASN A 46 5.38 -6.65 -10.67
N LYS A 47 6.18 -6.01 -11.54
CA LYS A 47 6.61 -6.58 -12.82
C LYS A 47 7.59 -7.74 -12.65
N ILE A 48 8.43 -7.70 -11.62
CA ILE A 48 9.45 -8.72 -11.33
C ILE A 48 8.82 -9.94 -10.64
N TRP A 49 8.09 -9.71 -9.56
CA TRP A 49 7.58 -10.76 -8.68
C TRP A 49 6.10 -11.06 -8.99
N LYS A 50 5.80 -11.51 -10.21
CA LYS A 50 4.43 -11.70 -10.70
C LYS A 50 3.68 -12.82 -9.99
N SER A 51 4.32 -13.97 -9.87
CA SER A 51 3.73 -15.17 -9.24
C SER A 51 3.92 -15.19 -7.73
N GLY A 52 4.92 -14.48 -7.21
CA GLY A 52 5.32 -14.56 -5.82
C GLY A 52 6.26 -15.74 -5.54
N ASN A 53 6.63 -16.54 -6.54
CA ASN A 53 7.61 -17.62 -6.43
C ASN A 53 9.03 -17.19 -6.85
N GLU A 54 9.16 -16.01 -7.46
CA GLU A 54 10.46 -15.53 -7.93
C GLU A 54 11.39 -15.22 -6.75
N LYS A 55 12.69 -15.36 -6.97
CA LYS A 55 13.69 -15.22 -5.91
C LYS A 55 13.78 -13.77 -5.42
N PRO A 56 14.10 -13.55 -4.13
CA PRO A 56 14.44 -12.24 -3.61
C PRO A 56 15.64 -11.63 -4.36
N MET A 57 15.69 -10.30 -4.41
CA MET A 57 16.75 -9.54 -5.09
C MET A 57 17.45 -8.61 -4.10
N LYS A 58 18.76 -8.37 -4.25
CA LYS A 58 19.45 -7.36 -3.43
C LYS A 58 18.83 -5.98 -3.66
N LEU A 59 18.67 -5.18 -2.61
CA LEU A 59 18.05 -3.85 -2.76
C LEU A 59 18.84 -2.96 -3.74
N PHE A 60 20.17 -3.05 -3.72
CA PHE A 60 21.03 -2.39 -4.72
C PHE A 60 20.65 -2.75 -6.18
N GLN A 61 20.41 -4.04 -6.45
CA GLN A 61 20.03 -4.51 -7.79
C GLN A 61 18.61 -4.06 -8.16
N LEU A 62 17.67 -4.13 -7.21
CA LEU A 62 16.30 -3.66 -7.43
C LEU A 62 16.29 -2.16 -7.74
N ALA A 63 17.08 -1.37 -7.02
CA ALA A 63 17.18 0.08 -7.23
C ALA A 63 17.73 0.41 -8.63
N GLY A 64 18.75 -0.32 -9.10
CA GLY A 64 19.25 -0.19 -10.47
C GLY A 64 18.19 -0.48 -11.53
N ARG A 65 17.33 -1.49 -11.32
CA ARG A 65 16.20 -1.78 -12.22
C ARG A 65 15.12 -0.72 -12.16
N VAL A 66 14.81 -0.18 -10.99
CA VAL A 66 13.85 0.93 -10.86
C VAL A 66 14.37 2.16 -11.59
N ALA A 67 15.65 2.46 -11.49
CA ALA A 67 16.26 3.57 -12.21
C ALA A 67 16.16 3.42 -13.72
N ALA A 68 16.48 2.23 -14.25
CA ALA A 68 16.46 1.97 -15.68
C ALA A 68 15.04 1.84 -16.27
N GLU A 69 14.15 1.07 -15.63
CA GLU A 69 12.85 0.69 -16.22
C GLU A 69 11.71 1.65 -15.87
N ALA A 70 11.85 2.46 -14.82
CA ALA A 70 10.86 3.45 -14.41
C ALA A 70 11.37 4.89 -14.50
N TYR A 71 12.47 5.13 -15.23
CA TYR A 71 13.02 6.47 -15.47
C TYR A 71 13.18 7.29 -14.19
N TYR A 72 13.94 6.75 -13.24
CA TYR A 72 14.21 7.47 -11.99
C TYR A 72 15.43 8.39 -12.14
N HIS A 73 15.18 9.70 -12.13
CA HIS A 73 16.19 10.73 -12.41
C HIS A 73 16.99 11.22 -11.19
N HIS A 74 16.89 10.55 -10.04
CA HIS A 74 17.63 10.93 -8.82
C HIS A 74 18.62 9.85 -8.41
N GLY A 75 19.48 10.16 -7.42
CA GLY A 75 20.49 9.22 -6.93
C GLY A 75 19.92 7.93 -6.35
N ASN A 76 20.58 6.80 -6.64
CA ASN A 76 20.16 5.45 -6.24
C ASN A 76 20.01 5.28 -4.72
N THR A 77 20.82 5.99 -3.94
CA THR A 77 20.75 5.97 -2.47
C THR A 77 19.35 6.32 -1.95
N SER A 78 18.65 7.25 -2.61
CA SER A 78 17.28 7.62 -2.21
C SER A 78 16.28 6.49 -2.49
N LEU A 79 16.48 5.70 -3.55
CA LEU A 79 15.65 4.52 -3.83
C LEU A 79 15.90 3.45 -2.78
N GLU A 80 17.17 3.15 -2.51
CA GLU A 80 17.57 2.14 -1.53
C GLU A 80 17.04 2.46 -0.13
N SER A 81 17.17 3.70 0.34
CA SER A 81 16.58 4.14 1.61
C SER A 81 15.05 4.04 1.62
N SER A 82 14.40 4.38 0.51
CA SER A 82 12.94 4.21 0.38
C SER A 82 12.55 2.73 0.47
N MET A 83 13.28 1.83 -0.20
CA MET A 83 13.03 0.39 -0.16
C MET A 83 13.22 -0.19 1.24
N VAL A 84 14.26 0.24 1.96
CA VAL A 84 14.46 -0.14 3.36
C VAL A 84 13.25 0.27 4.18
N GLY A 85 12.81 1.53 4.08
CA GLY A 85 11.64 2.02 4.80
C GLY A 85 10.36 1.26 4.48
N MET A 86 10.16 0.85 3.23
CA MET A 86 8.97 0.10 2.79
C MET A 86 8.95 -1.37 3.23
N ALA A 87 10.10 -1.90 3.64
CA ALA A 87 10.27 -3.27 4.13
C ALA A 87 10.33 -3.37 5.67
N GLN A 88 10.61 -2.27 6.37
CA GLN A 88 10.70 -2.24 7.84
C GLN A 88 9.33 -2.49 8.49
N GLU A 89 9.11 -3.67 9.06
CA GLU A 89 7.83 -4.03 9.67
C GLU A 89 7.42 -3.12 10.84
N PHE A 90 8.39 -2.66 11.63
CA PHE A 90 8.13 -1.76 12.76
C PHE A 90 7.67 -0.35 12.34
N LYS A 91 7.87 0.02 11.06
CA LYS A 91 7.43 1.31 10.50
C LYS A 91 6.13 1.22 9.72
N ASN A 92 5.68 0.03 9.33
CA ASN A 92 4.57 -0.15 8.41
C ASN A 92 3.52 -1.06 9.04
N SER A 93 2.25 -0.65 9.09
CA SER A 93 1.20 -1.57 9.56
C SER A 93 0.97 -2.73 8.60
N LEU A 94 1.14 -2.50 7.30
CA LEU A 94 1.14 -3.55 6.27
C LEU A 94 2.25 -3.24 5.23
N PRO A 95 3.49 -3.69 5.45
CA PRO A 95 4.61 -3.41 4.55
C PRO A 95 4.33 -3.93 3.14
N LEU A 96 4.83 -3.21 2.13
CA LEU A 96 4.65 -3.55 0.71
C LEU A 96 5.83 -4.33 0.14
N LEU A 97 6.99 -4.25 0.80
CA LEU A 97 8.15 -5.07 0.52
C LEU A 97 8.40 -5.99 1.71
N ASP A 98 8.86 -7.19 1.43
CA ASP A 98 9.36 -8.15 2.40
C ASP A 98 10.89 -8.03 2.44
N GLY A 99 11.44 -7.86 3.64
CA GLY A 99 12.87 -7.62 3.87
C GLY A 99 13.57 -8.89 4.32
N ILE A 100 14.63 -9.29 3.61
CA ILE A 100 15.44 -10.47 3.93
C ILE A 100 16.86 -10.03 4.29
N GLY A 101 17.22 -10.27 5.55
CA GLY A 101 18.45 -9.79 6.16
C GLY A 101 18.14 -8.79 7.28
N GLN A 102 19.13 -7.98 7.66
CA GLN A 102 18.97 -7.05 8.78
C GLN A 102 18.32 -5.73 8.33
N PHE A 103 17.03 -5.54 8.65
CA PHE A 103 16.29 -4.30 8.40
C PHE A 103 16.09 -3.45 9.66
N GLY A 104 16.62 -3.90 10.81
CA GLY A 104 16.45 -3.23 12.10
C GLY A 104 15.11 -3.56 12.76
N SER A 105 14.88 -2.97 13.94
CA SER A 105 13.65 -3.07 14.74
C SER A 105 13.24 -1.69 15.26
N LEU A 106 12.08 -1.59 15.93
CA LEU A 106 11.64 -0.33 16.53
C LEU A 106 12.70 0.29 17.48
N ARG A 107 13.44 -0.56 18.18
CA ARG A 107 14.43 -0.17 19.22
C ARG A 107 15.86 -0.09 18.71
N SER A 108 16.16 -0.72 17.57
CA SER A 108 17.44 -0.63 16.88
C SER A 108 17.19 -0.49 15.36
N PRO A 109 16.85 0.73 14.88
CA PRO A 109 16.26 0.92 13.56
C PRO A 109 17.26 0.86 12.39
N SER A 110 18.54 0.68 12.69
CA SER A 110 19.61 0.64 11.68
C SER A 110 19.51 -0.61 10.81
N ALA A 111 19.39 -0.41 9.51
CA ALA A 111 19.41 -1.49 8.53
C ALA A 111 20.84 -1.78 8.04
N GLY A 112 21.09 -3.00 7.59
CA GLY A 112 22.31 -3.36 6.89
C GLY A 112 22.43 -2.64 5.54
N ALA A 113 23.64 -2.56 4.99
CA ALA A 113 23.84 -1.88 3.71
C ALA A 113 23.02 -2.56 2.57
N PRO A 114 22.44 -1.79 1.63
CA PRO A 114 21.58 -2.30 0.55
C PRO A 114 22.18 -3.40 -0.34
N ARG A 115 23.50 -3.53 -0.35
CA ARG A 115 24.24 -4.59 -1.05
C ARG A 115 24.17 -5.96 -0.34
N TYR A 116 23.91 -5.96 0.97
CA TYR A 116 23.87 -7.16 1.80
C TYR A 116 22.45 -7.61 2.11
N ILE A 117 21.48 -6.70 2.10
CA ILE A 117 20.06 -7.02 2.32
C ILE A 117 19.31 -7.23 1.01
N SER A 118 18.33 -8.12 1.04
CA SER A 118 17.47 -8.45 -0.09
C SER A 118 16.03 -8.02 0.18
N GLY A 119 15.28 -7.78 -0.87
CA GLY A 119 13.85 -7.51 -0.82
C GLY A 119 13.06 -8.39 -1.77
N LYS A 120 11.76 -8.49 -1.52
CA LYS A 120 10.75 -9.07 -2.40
C LYS A 120 9.45 -8.30 -2.27
N LEU A 121 8.54 -8.41 -3.23
CA LEU A 121 7.20 -7.85 -3.07
C LEU A 121 6.46 -8.61 -1.96
N HIS A 122 5.96 -7.90 -0.95
CA HIS A 122 5.20 -8.51 0.12
C HIS A 122 3.82 -8.94 -0.41
N PRO A 123 3.27 -10.09 0.04
CA PRO A 123 1.89 -10.50 -0.27
C PRO A 123 0.81 -9.45 0.04
N ASN A 124 1.13 -8.49 0.91
CA ASN A 124 0.23 -7.40 1.30
C ASN A 124 -0.10 -6.49 0.11
N PHE A 125 0.81 -6.37 -0.86
CA PHE A 125 0.55 -5.54 -2.03
C PHE A 125 -0.66 -6.05 -2.83
N ARG A 126 -0.70 -7.33 -3.19
CA ARG A 126 -1.85 -7.89 -3.92
C ARG A 126 -3.09 -8.09 -3.05
N LEU A 127 -2.90 -8.10 -1.74
CA LEU A 127 -3.99 -8.11 -0.79
C LEU A 127 -4.68 -6.73 -0.72
N LEU A 128 -3.91 -5.65 -0.73
CA LEU A 128 -4.40 -4.27 -0.61
C LEU A 128 -4.79 -3.64 -1.93
N TYR A 129 -4.02 -3.87 -3.00
CA TYR A 129 -4.19 -3.23 -4.29
C TYR A 129 -4.80 -4.18 -5.30
N LYS A 130 -5.84 -3.70 -6.00
CA LYS A 130 -6.61 -4.45 -7.01
C LYS A 130 -6.77 -3.63 -8.29
N ASP A 131 -7.47 -4.22 -9.26
CA ASP A 131 -7.91 -3.57 -10.50
C ASP A 131 -6.75 -2.99 -11.33
N PHE A 132 -5.68 -3.78 -11.48
CA PHE A 132 -4.47 -3.37 -12.20
C PHE A 132 -4.73 -3.02 -13.66
N GLU A 133 -5.77 -3.59 -14.27
CA GLU A 133 -6.21 -3.36 -15.64
C GLU A 133 -6.90 -2.01 -15.84
N LEU A 134 -7.32 -1.36 -14.76
CA LEU A 134 -7.97 -0.04 -14.77
C LEU A 134 -6.97 1.10 -14.55
N LEU A 135 -5.70 0.79 -14.29
CA LEU A 135 -4.69 1.80 -13.97
C LEU A 135 -4.28 2.60 -15.18
N GLU A 136 -4.12 3.91 -14.99
CA GLU A 136 -3.59 4.82 -15.99
C GLU A 136 -2.08 4.99 -15.80
N ASN A 137 -1.32 4.29 -16.65
CA ASN A 137 0.15 4.37 -16.67
C ASN A 137 0.62 5.69 -17.28
N LYS A 138 1.56 6.35 -16.60
CA LYS A 138 2.28 7.47 -17.20
C LYS A 138 3.16 6.97 -18.35
N ILE A 139 3.47 7.88 -19.28
CA ILE A 139 4.36 7.64 -20.41
C ILE A 139 5.54 8.58 -20.28
N GLU A 140 6.75 8.04 -20.36
CA GLU A 140 7.99 8.78 -20.34
C GLU A 140 8.92 8.21 -21.41
N GLU A 141 9.45 9.09 -22.28
CA GLU A 141 10.25 8.71 -23.46
C GLU A 141 9.61 7.63 -24.36
N GLY A 142 8.28 7.60 -24.43
CA GLY A 142 7.51 6.62 -25.21
C GLY A 142 7.27 5.28 -24.50
N GLU A 143 7.87 5.07 -23.33
CA GLU A 143 7.71 3.87 -22.52
C GLU A 143 6.67 4.05 -21.42
N LYS A 144 5.91 2.99 -21.13
CA LYS A 144 4.95 2.98 -20.01
C LYS A 144 5.68 2.76 -18.69
N ILE A 145 5.55 3.72 -17.78
CA ILE A 145 6.13 3.67 -16.44
C ILE A 145 5.05 3.41 -15.37
N GLU A 146 5.27 3.79 -14.12
CA GLU A 146 4.31 3.62 -13.04
C GLU A 146 2.97 4.34 -13.31
N PRO A 147 1.86 3.86 -12.73
CA PRO A 147 0.58 4.56 -12.82
C PRO A 147 0.60 5.89 -12.09
N GLU A 148 -0.38 6.75 -12.36
CA GLU A 148 -0.60 7.96 -11.57
C GLU A 148 -0.72 7.64 -10.08
N TYR A 149 -1.54 6.63 -9.78
CA TYR A 149 -1.67 5.99 -8.48
C TYR A 149 -2.15 4.55 -8.65
N PHE A 150 -1.86 3.69 -7.68
CA PHE A 150 -2.50 2.37 -7.59
C PHE A 150 -3.88 2.46 -6.95
N LEU A 151 -4.69 1.40 -7.09
CA LEU A 151 -6.04 1.34 -6.54
C LEU A 151 -6.10 0.38 -5.34
N PRO A 152 -5.87 0.87 -4.11
CA PRO A 152 -6.08 0.05 -2.93
C PRO A 152 -7.56 -0.10 -2.59
N ILE A 153 -7.88 -1.07 -1.73
CA ILE A 153 -9.23 -1.28 -1.20
C ILE A 153 -9.49 -0.51 0.10
N ILE A 154 -8.46 0.00 0.77
CA ILE A 154 -8.54 0.85 1.96
C ILE A 154 -7.53 2.00 1.86
N PRO A 155 -7.69 3.12 2.58
CA PRO A 155 -6.77 4.26 2.47
C PRO A 155 -5.40 3.88 3.05
N THR A 156 -4.47 3.46 2.19
CA THR A 156 -3.14 2.98 2.60
C THR A 156 -2.24 4.09 3.13
N VAL A 157 -2.55 5.36 2.83
CA VAL A 157 -1.84 6.54 3.35
C VAL A 157 -1.81 6.60 4.88
N ILE A 158 -2.81 6.03 5.55
CA ILE A 158 -2.88 5.97 7.02
C ILE A 158 -2.43 4.62 7.60
N LEU A 159 -2.00 3.65 6.79
CA LEU A 159 -1.52 2.35 7.26
C LEU A 159 -0.01 2.34 7.47
N ASN A 160 0.74 2.83 6.48
CA ASN A 160 2.19 2.70 6.45
C ASN A 160 2.92 3.98 6.86
N GLY A 161 2.17 4.95 7.37
CA GLY A 161 2.67 6.25 7.77
C GLY A 161 3.21 7.04 6.60
N SER A 162 3.31 8.36 6.77
CA SER A 162 4.02 9.18 5.80
C SER A 162 4.53 10.44 6.44
N SER A 163 5.81 10.71 6.27
CA SER A 163 6.42 11.96 6.68
C SER A 163 7.17 12.59 5.52
N GLY A 164 7.09 13.90 5.37
CA GLY A 164 7.71 14.61 4.26
C GLY A 164 7.60 16.11 4.39
N ILE A 165 8.60 16.81 3.87
CA ILE A 165 8.66 18.27 3.87
C ILE A 165 8.82 18.72 2.42
N ALA A 166 7.96 19.63 2.01
CA ALA A 166 7.95 20.29 0.72
C ALA A 166 8.11 21.80 0.90
N VAL A 167 8.22 22.55 -0.20
CA VAL A 167 8.20 24.01 -0.15
C VAL A 167 6.81 24.47 0.30
N GLY A 168 6.72 25.07 1.49
CA GLY A 168 5.48 25.61 2.06
C GLY A 168 4.53 24.59 2.71
N PHE A 169 4.79 23.28 2.58
CA PHE A 169 3.92 22.23 3.09
C PHE A 169 4.72 21.10 3.75
N ALA A 170 4.06 20.36 4.64
CA ALA A 170 4.62 19.16 5.24
C ALA A 170 3.51 18.13 5.44
N THR A 171 3.89 16.87 5.60
CA THR A 171 3.00 15.77 5.93
C THR A 171 3.62 14.97 7.06
N ASN A 172 2.81 14.56 8.02
CA ASN A 172 3.15 13.66 9.11
C ASN A 172 1.89 12.88 9.48
N ILE A 173 1.76 11.68 8.93
CA ILE A 173 0.59 10.81 9.10
C ILE A 173 1.05 9.59 9.86
N LEU A 174 0.43 9.33 11.02
CA LEU A 174 0.77 8.16 11.85
C LEU A 174 0.03 6.92 11.36
N ASN A 175 0.63 5.76 11.61
CA ASN A 175 0.06 4.47 11.25
C ASN A 175 -1.23 4.18 12.02
N ARG A 176 -2.14 3.44 11.40
CA ARG A 176 -3.40 2.97 11.98
C ARG A 176 -3.48 1.46 11.91
N ASN A 177 -4.22 0.86 12.85
CA ASN A 177 -4.44 -0.57 12.83
C ASN A 177 -5.22 -0.96 11.55
N PRO A 178 -4.72 -1.92 10.74
CA PRO A 178 -5.37 -2.26 9.49
C PRO A 178 -6.81 -2.74 9.64
N LYS A 179 -7.13 -3.50 10.71
CA LYS A 179 -8.49 -4.00 10.96
C LYS A 179 -9.44 -2.86 11.31
N ASP A 180 -8.97 -1.85 12.04
CA ASP A 180 -9.77 -0.66 12.38
C ASP A 180 -10.06 0.20 11.15
N VAL A 181 -9.08 0.36 10.25
CA VAL A 181 -9.27 1.07 8.98
C VAL A 181 -10.30 0.34 8.10
N VAL A 182 -10.25 -0.99 8.02
CA VAL A 182 -11.28 -1.77 7.29
C VAL A 182 -12.67 -1.56 7.91
N ASN A 183 -12.79 -1.64 9.24
CA ASN A 183 -14.05 -1.41 9.94
C ASN A 183 -14.58 0.02 9.72
N ALA A 184 -13.70 1.00 9.64
CA ALA A 184 -14.04 2.38 9.33
C ALA A 184 -14.62 2.52 7.91
N CYS A 185 -13.97 1.93 6.89
CA CYS A 185 -14.49 1.92 5.52
C CYS A 185 -15.88 1.24 5.44
N ILE A 186 -16.05 0.09 6.11
CA ILE A 186 -17.34 -0.62 6.18
C ILE A 186 -18.41 0.26 6.84
N SER A 187 -18.06 0.99 7.89
CA SER A 187 -18.98 1.90 8.58
C SER A 187 -19.43 3.04 7.68
N VAL A 188 -18.51 3.66 6.94
CA VAL A 188 -18.82 4.71 5.95
C VAL A 188 -19.77 4.18 4.88
N LEU A 189 -19.46 3.03 4.27
CA LEU A 189 -20.34 2.43 3.26
C LEU A 189 -21.73 2.12 3.82
N LYS A 190 -21.83 1.63 5.06
CA LYS A 190 -23.11 1.32 5.71
C LYS A 190 -23.84 2.55 6.26
N GLY A 191 -23.31 3.77 6.08
CA GLY A 191 -23.90 5.00 6.64
C GLY A 191 -23.88 5.04 8.17
N LYS A 192 -22.96 4.31 8.82
CA LYS A 192 -22.81 4.23 10.26
C LYS A 192 -21.74 5.20 10.75
N LYS A 193 -21.83 5.56 12.04
CA LYS A 193 -20.77 6.34 12.70
C LYS A 193 -19.46 5.54 12.69
N MET A 194 -18.40 6.17 12.20
CA MET A 194 -17.07 5.58 12.13
C MET A 194 -16.43 5.51 13.53
N PRO A 195 -15.69 4.43 13.85
CA PRO A 195 -14.89 4.36 15.06
C PRO A 195 -13.77 5.41 15.06
N VAL A 196 -13.31 5.80 16.25
CA VAL A 196 -12.11 6.66 16.37
C VAL A 196 -10.89 5.85 15.94
N LEU A 197 -10.09 6.42 15.05
CA LEU A 197 -8.86 5.77 14.55
C LEU A 197 -7.65 6.30 15.31
N ALA A 198 -7.28 5.63 16.39
CA ALA A 198 -6.05 5.93 17.14
C ALA A 198 -4.80 5.40 16.39
N PRO A 199 -3.65 6.07 16.52
CA PRO A 199 -2.40 5.56 16.01
C PRO A 199 -2.06 4.16 16.54
N TRP A 200 -1.32 3.40 15.75
CA TRP A 200 -0.96 2.02 16.09
C TRP A 200 0.37 1.62 15.44
N LEU A 201 1.21 0.90 16.18
CA LEU A 201 2.47 0.33 15.70
C LEU A 201 2.55 -1.14 16.13
N LYS A 202 3.04 -2.01 15.24
CA LYS A 202 3.05 -3.47 15.45
C LYS A 202 3.89 -3.91 16.65
N GLU A 203 5.04 -3.26 16.86
CA GLU A 203 6.02 -3.61 17.90
C GLU A 203 5.90 -2.75 19.17
N PHE A 204 4.84 -1.95 19.30
CA PHE A 204 4.65 -1.06 20.44
C PHE A 204 3.42 -1.47 21.25
N SER A 205 3.65 -1.72 22.54
CA SER A 205 2.62 -2.16 23.50
C SER A 205 2.08 -1.04 24.39
N GLY A 206 2.65 0.16 24.29
CA GLY A 206 2.20 1.33 25.04
C GLY A 206 0.88 1.90 24.53
N THR A 207 0.55 3.11 24.99
CA THR A 207 -0.75 3.73 24.72
C THR A 207 -0.64 4.99 23.87
N PHE A 208 -1.68 5.22 23.06
CA PHE A 208 -1.89 6.46 22.31
C PHE A 208 -3.12 7.15 22.87
N THR A 209 -2.92 8.30 23.52
CA THR A 209 -4.01 9.10 24.06
C THR A 209 -4.10 10.42 23.31
N ARG A 210 -5.30 10.79 22.87
CA ARG A 210 -5.50 12.05 22.16
C ARG A 210 -5.32 13.23 23.11
N ASP A 211 -4.58 14.23 22.68
CA ASP A 211 -4.41 15.45 23.47
C ASP A 211 -5.75 16.21 23.58
N THR A 212 -6.01 16.78 24.75
CA THR A 212 -7.27 17.48 25.03
C THR A 212 -7.31 18.90 24.49
N VAL A 213 -6.15 19.51 24.21
CA VAL A 213 -6.00 20.88 23.71
C VAL A 213 -5.88 20.88 22.20
N ASN A 214 -5.01 20.04 21.64
CA ASN A 214 -4.83 19.90 20.20
C ASN A 214 -5.28 18.51 19.70
N PRO A 215 -6.46 18.38 19.07
CA PRO A 215 -6.94 17.11 18.55
C PRO A 215 -6.06 16.47 17.46
N LYS A 216 -5.07 17.17 16.91
CA LYS A 216 -4.09 16.59 15.97
C LYS A 216 -2.88 15.97 16.69
N THR A 217 -2.73 16.22 17.99
CA THR A 217 -1.62 15.72 18.80
C THR A 217 -2.01 14.46 19.56
N TRP A 218 -1.09 13.50 19.59
CA TRP A 218 -1.20 12.26 20.33
C TRP A 218 -0.09 12.20 21.37
N LYS A 219 -0.47 11.94 22.63
CA LYS A 219 0.45 11.53 23.69
C LYS A 219 0.72 10.03 23.52
N ILE A 220 2.00 9.68 23.42
CA ILE A 220 2.47 8.31 23.26
C ILE A 220 3.19 7.94 24.56
N SER A 221 2.67 6.93 25.25
CA SER A 221 3.13 6.54 26.57
C SER A 221 3.64 5.11 26.57
N GLY A 222 4.88 4.92 27.02
CA GLY A 222 5.42 3.60 27.36
C GLY A 222 4.80 3.02 28.64
N LEU A 223 5.39 1.95 29.15
CA LEU A 223 4.88 1.19 30.28
C LEU A 223 5.98 1.02 31.33
N TYR A 224 5.59 1.22 32.59
CA TYR A 224 6.45 1.00 33.74
C TYR A 224 5.61 0.58 34.95
N GLU A 225 6.25 -0.09 35.90
CA GLU A 225 5.67 -0.57 37.13
C GLU A 225 6.60 -0.27 38.31
N VAL A 226 6.07 0.32 39.38
CA VAL A 226 6.80 0.52 40.63
C VAL A 226 6.67 -0.76 41.47
N LEU A 227 7.68 -1.62 41.42
CA LEU A 227 7.65 -2.93 42.09
C LEU A 227 7.69 -2.81 43.62
N ASN A 228 8.45 -1.85 44.13
CA ASN A 228 8.59 -1.60 45.57
C ASN A 228 9.21 -0.22 45.82
N THR A 229 9.51 0.10 47.09
CA THR A 229 10.02 1.41 47.51
C THR A 229 11.40 1.80 46.96
N THR A 230 12.10 0.91 46.26
CA THR A 230 13.43 1.16 45.69
C THR A 230 13.57 0.69 44.24
N THR A 231 12.53 0.14 43.61
CA THR A 231 12.66 -0.54 42.32
C THR A 231 11.53 -0.15 41.38
N VAL A 232 11.90 0.20 40.15
CA VAL A 232 10.96 0.46 39.05
C VAL A 232 11.34 -0.41 37.86
N LYS A 233 10.37 -1.11 37.28
CA LYS A 233 10.53 -1.91 36.08
C LYS A 233 9.94 -1.15 34.90
N VAL A 234 10.71 -0.91 33.84
CA VAL A 234 10.24 -0.32 32.58
C VAL A 234 10.10 -1.45 31.57
N THR A 235 8.90 -1.65 31.05
CA THR A 235 8.55 -2.73 30.10
C THR A 235 8.27 -2.24 28.69
N GLU A 236 8.16 -0.92 28.49
CA GLU A 236 8.01 -0.33 27.17
C GLU A 236 8.50 1.11 27.17
N ILE A 237 9.26 1.51 26.15
CA ILE A 237 9.70 2.89 25.93
C ILE A 237 8.99 3.51 24.70
N PRO A 238 8.81 4.83 24.63
CA PRO A 238 8.17 5.45 23.47
C PRO A 238 8.85 5.11 22.14
N PRO A 239 8.12 5.06 21.01
CA PRO A 239 8.66 4.71 19.67
C PRO A 239 9.88 5.55 19.24
N GLY A 240 9.98 6.81 19.68
CA GLY A 240 11.12 7.69 19.40
C GLY A 240 12.40 7.40 20.19
N PHE A 241 12.35 6.47 21.16
CA PHE A 241 13.48 6.03 21.98
C PHE A 241 13.99 4.67 21.50
N THR A 242 15.29 4.63 21.21
CA THR A 242 16.07 3.41 20.95
C THR A 242 16.67 2.89 22.26
N TYR A 243 17.18 1.65 22.25
CA TYR A 243 17.95 1.11 23.38
C TYR A 243 19.12 2.02 23.76
N GLU A 244 19.93 2.38 22.77
CA GLU A 244 21.08 3.28 22.92
C GLU A 244 20.72 4.63 23.57
N ARG A 245 19.65 5.29 23.11
CA ARG A 245 19.19 6.57 23.68
C ARG A 245 18.66 6.42 25.10
N ASN A 246 18.00 5.30 25.39
CA ASN A 246 17.50 5.04 26.73
C ASN A 246 18.65 4.75 27.70
N GLU A 247 19.63 3.94 27.31
CA GLU A 247 20.82 3.64 28.09
C GLU A 247 21.67 4.88 28.35
N GLU A 248 21.88 5.74 27.35
CA GLU A 248 22.55 7.04 27.54
C GLU A 248 21.83 7.89 28.61
N HIS A 249 20.49 7.92 28.57
CA HIS A 249 19.69 8.62 29.56
C HIS A 249 19.80 7.99 30.95
N LEU A 250 19.72 6.66 31.08
CA LEU A 250 19.85 5.95 32.36
C LEU A 250 21.26 6.09 32.97
N ASN A 251 22.31 6.08 32.14
CA ASN A 251 23.67 6.36 32.57
C ASN A 251 23.78 7.76 33.17
N ASN A 252 23.19 8.77 32.51
CA ASN A 252 23.15 10.13 33.05
C ASN A 252 22.41 10.22 34.40
N LEU A 253 21.31 9.47 34.58
CA LEU A 253 20.60 9.39 35.86
C LEU A 253 21.45 8.73 36.96
N THR A 254 22.28 7.75 36.60
CA THR A 254 23.20 7.06 37.51
C THR A 254 24.33 7.99 37.94
N GLU A 255 24.95 8.73 37.00
CA GLU A 255 25.98 9.73 37.28
C GLU A 255 25.48 10.84 38.23
N LYS A 256 24.23 11.28 38.02
CA LYS A 256 23.55 12.26 38.89
C LYS A 256 23.09 11.67 40.23
N ARG A 257 23.32 10.37 40.49
CA ARG A 257 22.89 9.64 41.68
C ARG A 257 21.37 9.69 41.92
N ILE A 258 20.58 9.88 40.85
CA ILE A 258 19.12 9.82 40.93
C ILE A 258 18.67 8.35 41.04
N ILE A 259 19.29 7.49 40.25
CA ILE A 259 19.23 6.03 40.41
C ILE A 259 20.58 5.53 40.93
N SER A 260 20.56 4.44 41.68
CA SER A 260 21.79 3.75 42.11
C SER A 260 22.37 2.84 41.02
N GLY A 261 21.56 2.50 40.01
CA GLY A 261 21.94 1.67 38.87
C GLY A 261 20.71 1.08 38.19
N TYR A 262 20.92 0.30 37.13
CA TYR A 262 19.86 -0.44 36.46
C TYR A 262 20.40 -1.75 35.88
N ASP A 263 19.50 -2.73 35.75
CA ASP A 263 19.75 -3.98 35.03
C ASP A 263 19.00 -3.93 33.69
N ASP A 264 19.67 -4.29 32.59
CA ASP A 264 19.04 -4.47 31.28
C ASP A 264 18.81 -5.97 31.02
N ASN A 265 17.54 -6.39 31.02
CA ASN A 265 17.10 -7.74 30.74
C ASN A 265 16.42 -7.85 29.36
N SER A 266 16.60 -6.86 28.49
CA SER A 266 15.91 -6.77 27.21
C SER A 266 16.32 -7.91 26.27
N SER A 267 15.36 -8.77 25.89
CA SER A 267 15.57 -9.94 25.01
C SER A 267 14.59 -9.91 23.82
N GLY A 268 14.63 -8.81 23.07
CA GLY A 268 13.68 -8.53 21.98
C GLY A 268 12.41 -7.79 22.43
N GLN A 269 12.13 -7.79 23.74
CA GLN A 269 11.20 -6.87 24.40
C GLN A 269 11.97 -5.99 25.38
N VAL A 270 11.45 -4.79 25.63
CA VAL A 270 12.06 -3.83 26.54
C VAL A 270 11.90 -4.34 27.97
N GLU A 271 13.00 -4.49 28.70
CA GLU A 271 12.94 -4.77 30.13
C GLU A 271 14.14 -4.14 30.86
N TYR A 272 13.90 -3.00 31.51
CA TYR A 272 14.88 -2.35 32.37
C TYR A 272 14.41 -2.36 33.83
N VAL A 273 15.29 -2.77 34.75
CA VAL A 273 15.01 -2.76 36.20
C VAL A 273 15.89 -1.71 36.87
N LEU A 274 15.29 -0.57 37.20
CA LEU A 274 15.98 0.57 37.78
C LEU A 274 15.95 0.50 39.31
N LYS A 275 17.09 0.78 39.93
CA LYS A 275 17.27 0.81 41.38
C LYS A 275 17.38 2.26 41.86
N PHE A 276 16.59 2.62 42.87
CA PHE A 276 16.52 3.95 43.46
C PHE A 276 16.84 3.91 44.94
N GLN A 277 17.31 5.04 45.48
CA GLN A 277 17.21 5.27 46.91
C GLN A 277 15.76 5.50 47.31
N ARG A 278 15.35 4.93 48.46
CA ARG A 278 13.95 4.97 48.94
C ARG A 278 13.37 6.39 49.01
N ALA A 279 14.15 7.34 49.52
CA ALA A 279 13.71 8.73 49.63
C ALA A 279 13.48 9.39 48.27
N VAL A 280 14.36 9.11 47.31
CA VAL A 280 14.31 9.68 45.95
C VAL A 280 13.08 9.15 45.20
N LEU A 281 12.87 7.83 45.19
CA LEU A 281 11.71 7.25 44.49
C LEU A 281 10.40 7.76 45.08
N LYS A 282 10.30 7.82 46.42
CA LYS A 282 9.12 8.38 47.10
C LYS A 282 8.85 9.83 46.68
N ASP A 283 9.89 10.66 46.54
CA ASP A 283 9.76 12.04 46.10
C ASP A 283 9.21 12.13 44.67
N TYR A 284 9.79 11.39 43.72
CA TYR A 284 9.35 11.40 42.32
C TYR A 284 7.93 10.85 42.12
N VAL A 285 7.55 9.80 42.86
CA VAL A 285 6.21 9.23 42.82
C VAL A 285 5.19 10.22 43.43
N SER A 286 5.48 10.78 44.61
CA SER A 286 4.55 11.71 45.28
C SER A 286 4.32 13.01 44.50
N ARG A 287 5.32 13.46 43.73
CA ARG A 287 5.24 14.65 42.87
C ARG A 287 4.71 14.37 41.47
N ASN A 288 4.36 13.12 41.14
CA ASN A 288 3.98 12.69 39.79
C ASN A 288 5.00 13.08 38.70
N LYS A 289 6.30 13.00 39.03
CA LYS A 289 7.42 13.36 38.14
C LYS A 289 8.18 12.15 37.60
N LEU A 290 7.80 10.93 38.01
CA LEU A 290 8.49 9.71 37.62
C LEU A 290 8.42 9.48 36.10
N GLU A 291 7.26 9.68 35.47
CA GLU A 291 7.13 9.53 34.01
C GLU A 291 8.01 10.49 33.23
N THR A 292 8.11 11.74 33.69
CA THR A 292 8.98 12.76 33.11
C THR A 292 10.46 12.39 33.29
N LEU A 293 10.83 11.89 34.47
CA LEU A 293 12.19 11.44 34.76
C LEU A 293 12.61 10.28 33.85
N LEU A 294 11.72 9.30 33.65
CA LEU A 294 11.97 8.13 32.81
C LEU A 294 11.82 8.41 31.31
N LYS A 295 11.37 9.60 30.93
CA LYS A 295 11.04 9.97 29.54
C LYS A 295 10.08 8.97 28.87
N ILE A 296 9.13 8.44 29.64
CA ILE A 296 8.16 7.42 29.19
C ILE A 296 7.02 8.03 28.37
N ASN A 297 6.93 9.35 28.27
CA ASN A 297 5.94 10.04 27.46
C ASN A 297 6.61 10.85 26.35
N THR A 298 6.12 10.69 25.13
CA THR A 298 6.39 11.60 24.01
C THR A 298 5.07 12.12 23.42
N GLN A 299 5.17 13.08 22.52
CA GLN A 299 4.01 13.60 21.79
C GLN A 299 4.36 13.73 20.32
N GLU A 300 3.39 13.42 19.46
CA GLU A 300 3.51 13.63 18.02
C GLU A 300 2.26 14.32 17.49
N THR A 301 2.45 15.28 16.58
CA THR A 301 1.36 16.04 15.97
C THR A 301 1.22 15.66 14.51
N GLU A 302 0.01 15.28 14.12
CA GLU A 302 -0.30 14.89 12.75
C GLU A 302 -0.48 16.11 11.84
N ASN A 303 0.09 16.01 10.63
CA ASN A 303 -0.14 16.90 9.52
C ASN A 303 -0.66 16.08 8.33
N LEU A 304 -1.97 16.15 8.10
CA LEU A 304 -2.68 15.33 7.12
C LEU A 304 -2.74 16.00 5.74
N THR A 305 -1.59 16.44 5.24
CA THR A 305 -1.45 17.00 3.89
C THR A 305 -1.13 15.88 2.90
N THR A 306 -1.90 15.80 1.82
CA THR A 306 -1.80 14.77 0.78
C THR A 306 -2.04 15.35 -0.61
N ILE A 307 -1.84 14.55 -1.65
CA ILE A 307 -2.27 14.83 -3.02
C ILE A 307 -3.54 14.02 -3.33
N ASP A 308 -4.56 14.66 -3.90
CA ASP A 308 -5.84 14.02 -4.26
C ASP A 308 -5.77 13.23 -5.58
N GLU A 309 -6.89 12.63 -5.98
CA GLU A 309 -7.03 11.84 -7.21
C GLU A 309 -6.79 12.64 -8.51
N ASN A 310 -6.76 13.98 -8.43
CA ASN A 310 -6.54 14.87 -9.57
C ASN A 310 -5.15 15.52 -9.53
N GLY A 311 -4.26 15.05 -8.66
CA GLY A 311 -2.91 15.61 -8.51
C GLY A 311 -2.85 16.92 -7.72
N LYS A 312 -3.92 17.33 -7.03
CA LYS A 312 -3.96 18.59 -6.28
C LYS A 312 -3.71 18.41 -4.80
N LEU A 313 -3.12 19.43 -4.16
CA LEU A 313 -2.90 19.42 -2.72
C LEU A 313 -4.22 19.46 -1.96
N LYS A 314 -4.37 18.56 -0.99
CA LYS A 314 -5.54 18.43 -0.12
C LYS A 314 -5.10 18.26 1.32
N ILE A 315 -5.61 19.11 2.20
CA ILE A 315 -5.30 19.10 3.64
C ILE A 315 -6.55 18.65 4.39
N PHE A 316 -6.39 17.64 5.22
CA PHE A 316 -7.45 17.12 6.08
C PHE A 316 -7.26 17.60 7.52
N ASN A 317 -8.36 17.73 8.26
CA ASN A 317 -8.32 18.06 9.69
C ASN A 317 -8.31 16.82 10.57
N LYS A 318 -8.93 15.74 10.09
CA LYS A 318 -9.09 14.48 10.82
C LYS A 318 -8.85 13.30 9.88
N VAL A 319 -8.31 12.20 10.41
CA VAL A 319 -8.08 10.97 9.65
C VAL A 319 -9.40 10.39 9.13
N GLU A 320 -10.48 10.57 9.87
CA GLU A 320 -11.84 10.25 9.49
C GLU A 320 -12.26 10.89 8.14
N GLU A 321 -11.80 12.10 7.85
CA GLU A 321 -12.09 12.77 6.58
C GLU A 321 -11.35 12.13 5.40
N ILE A 322 -10.13 11.62 5.63
CA ILE A 322 -9.38 10.84 4.63
C ILE A 322 -10.14 9.58 4.29
N VAL A 323 -10.62 8.83 5.30
CA VAL A 323 -11.37 7.58 5.08
C VAL A 323 -12.64 7.86 4.28
N LYS A 324 -13.39 8.91 4.64
CA LYS A 324 -14.62 9.28 3.93
C LYS A 324 -14.33 9.64 2.47
N HIS A 325 -13.36 10.54 2.23
CA HIS A 325 -12.96 10.94 0.88
C HIS A 325 -12.51 9.74 0.05
N PHE A 326 -11.65 8.89 0.63
CA PHE A 326 -11.16 7.70 -0.04
C PHE A 326 -12.29 6.75 -0.43
N VAL A 327 -13.24 6.45 0.47
CA VAL A 327 -14.37 5.55 0.19
C VAL A 327 -15.25 6.10 -0.93
N GLU A 328 -15.51 7.42 -0.94
CA GLU A 328 -16.29 8.08 -1.98
C GLU A 328 -15.62 7.98 -3.36
N VAL A 329 -14.30 8.24 -3.43
CA VAL A 329 -13.53 8.10 -4.67
C VAL A 329 -13.47 6.63 -5.08
N ARG A 330 -13.22 5.73 -4.13
CA ARG A 330 -13.03 4.31 -4.41
C ARG A 330 -14.33 3.65 -4.89
N LEU A 331 -15.49 4.07 -4.39
CA LEU A 331 -16.78 3.57 -4.84
C LEU A 331 -17.02 3.84 -6.33
N LYS A 332 -16.63 5.02 -6.83
CA LYS A 332 -16.68 5.33 -8.28
C LYS A 332 -15.84 4.36 -9.11
N TRP A 333 -14.67 3.97 -8.60
CA TRP A 333 -13.86 2.95 -9.25
C TRP A 333 -14.49 1.55 -9.21
N TYR A 334 -15.34 1.24 -8.23
CA TYR A 334 -16.12 0.00 -8.25
C TYR A 334 -17.19 0.00 -9.34
N ASP A 335 -17.79 1.16 -9.67
CA ASP A 335 -18.64 1.30 -10.86
C ASP A 335 -17.85 0.97 -12.14
N THR A 336 -16.66 1.58 -12.29
CA THR A 336 -15.75 1.32 -13.43
C THR A 336 -15.32 -0.14 -13.48
N ARG A 337 -15.00 -0.75 -12.34
CA ARG A 337 -14.64 -2.17 -12.25
C ARG A 337 -15.80 -3.06 -12.68
N LYS A 338 -17.02 -2.79 -12.21
CA LYS A 338 -18.21 -3.56 -12.61
C LYS A 338 -18.40 -3.51 -14.12
N ALA A 339 -18.33 -2.31 -14.72
CA ALA A 339 -18.44 -2.15 -16.17
C ALA A 339 -17.33 -2.91 -16.92
N TYR A 340 -16.09 -2.83 -16.46
CA TYR A 340 -14.97 -3.56 -17.05
C TYR A 340 -15.15 -5.08 -16.97
N LEU A 341 -15.58 -5.62 -15.83
CA LEU A 341 -15.81 -7.05 -15.65
C LEU A 341 -16.94 -7.55 -16.56
N ILE A 342 -18.03 -6.78 -16.69
CA ILE A 342 -19.12 -7.10 -17.62
C ILE A 342 -18.60 -7.11 -19.06
N ALA A 343 -17.89 -6.07 -19.50
CA ALA A 343 -17.34 -5.99 -20.86
C ALA A 343 -16.34 -7.12 -21.16
N LYS A 344 -15.52 -7.49 -20.17
CA LYS A 344 -14.58 -8.62 -20.27
C LYS A 344 -15.34 -9.94 -20.45
N LEU A 345 -16.36 -10.20 -19.63
CA LEU A 345 -17.17 -11.40 -19.74
C LEU A 345 -17.98 -11.45 -21.03
N GLU A 346 -18.48 -10.32 -21.53
CA GLU A 346 -19.13 -10.23 -22.84
C GLU A 346 -18.17 -10.60 -23.98
N ARG A 347 -16.94 -10.09 -23.95
CA ARG A 347 -15.92 -10.45 -24.93
C ARG A 347 -15.56 -11.93 -24.84
N GLU A 348 -15.40 -12.48 -23.63
CA GLU A 348 -15.15 -13.91 -23.42
C GLU A 348 -16.30 -14.77 -23.96
N LEU A 349 -17.54 -14.41 -23.67
CA LEU A 349 -18.75 -15.10 -24.14
C LEU A 349 -18.88 -15.04 -25.67
N LEU A 350 -18.56 -13.90 -26.28
CA LEU A 350 -18.54 -13.75 -27.74
C LEU A 350 -17.58 -14.75 -28.38
N ILE A 351 -16.38 -14.87 -27.82
CA ILE A 351 -15.35 -15.80 -28.30
C ILE A 351 -15.81 -17.25 -28.11
N ILE A 352 -16.33 -17.60 -26.93
CA ILE A 352 -16.79 -18.96 -26.62
C ILE A 352 -17.96 -19.35 -27.54
N SER A 353 -18.95 -18.47 -27.69
CA SER A 353 -20.13 -18.71 -28.52
C SER A 353 -19.75 -18.91 -29.99
N ASN A 354 -18.86 -18.06 -30.52
CA ASN A 354 -18.37 -18.23 -31.90
C ASN A 354 -17.54 -19.51 -32.07
N LYS A 355 -16.71 -19.89 -31.10
CA LYS A 355 -16.00 -21.17 -31.15
C LYS A 355 -16.95 -22.37 -31.13
N ALA A 356 -17.96 -22.34 -30.27
CA ALA A 356 -18.97 -23.40 -30.19
C ALA A 356 -19.76 -23.51 -31.51
N ARG A 357 -20.22 -22.38 -32.06
CA ARG A 357 -20.89 -22.33 -33.37
C ARG A 357 -20.00 -22.86 -34.50
N PHE A 358 -18.73 -22.46 -34.52
CA PHE A 358 -17.77 -22.89 -35.54
C PHE A 358 -17.54 -24.40 -35.51
N ILE A 359 -17.31 -24.98 -34.33
CA ILE A 359 -17.15 -26.43 -34.17
C ILE A 359 -18.45 -27.14 -34.55
N LYS A 360 -19.61 -26.61 -34.14
CA LYS A 360 -20.92 -27.19 -34.49
C LYS A 360 -21.16 -27.22 -35.99
N ASP A 361 -20.87 -26.13 -36.70
CA ASP A 361 -21.06 -26.08 -38.15
C ASP A 361 -20.12 -27.05 -38.90
N ILE A 362 -18.95 -27.38 -38.33
CA ILE A 362 -18.06 -28.42 -38.86
C ILE A 362 -18.60 -29.82 -38.57
N ILE A 363 -19.04 -30.09 -37.34
CA ILE A 363 -19.62 -31.39 -36.94
C ILE A 363 -20.91 -31.68 -37.73
N ASP A 364 -21.75 -30.66 -37.93
CA ASP A 364 -22.99 -30.74 -38.70
C ASP A 364 -22.74 -30.83 -40.23
N GLY A 365 -21.48 -30.74 -40.68
CA GLY A 365 -21.10 -30.78 -42.10
C GLY A 365 -21.45 -29.52 -42.91
N LYS A 366 -21.89 -28.44 -42.25
CA LYS A 366 -22.24 -27.15 -42.89
C LYS A 366 -21.02 -26.36 -43.34
N LEU A 367 -19.88 -26.56 -42.67
CA LEU A 367 -18.61 -25.92 -42.96
C LEU A 367 -17.51 -26.97 -43.12
N THR A 368 -16.96 -27.07 -44.33
CA THR A 368 -15.79 -27.89 -44.59
C THR A 368 -14.52 -27.04 -44.51
N VAL A 369 -13.64 -27.34 -43.55
CA VAL A 369 -12.36 -26.65 -43.36
C VAL A 369 -11.20 -27.41 -44.01
N ASN A 370 -11.30 -28.74 -44.08
CA ASN A 370 -10.25 -29.57 -44.66
C ASN A 370 -10.14 -29.34 -46.18
N ASN A 371 -8.92 -29.09 -46.66
CA ASN A 371 -8.62 -28.78 -48.07
C ASN A 371 -9.43 -27.59 -48.66
N ALA A 372 -9.97 -26.71 -47.82
CA ALA A 372 -10.76 -25.56 -48.24
C ALA A 372 -9.88 -24.30 -48.38
N PRO A 373 -10.04 -23.48 -49.44
CA PRO A 373 -9.36 -22.20 -49.54
C PRO A 373 -9.72 -21.27 -48.38
N LYS A 374 -8.74 -20.65 -47.71
CA LYS A 374 -8.99 -19.71 -46.59
C LYS A 374 -10.04 -18.63 -46.93
N LYS A 375 -10.05 -18.15 -48.17
CA LYS A 375 -11.00 -17.14 -48.65
C LYS A 375 -12.46 -17.64 -48.62
N SER A 376 -12.73 -18.90 -48.94
CA SER A 376 -14.09 -19.45 -48.88
C SER A 376 -14.58 -19.59 -47.44
N ILE A 377 -13.69 -19.96 -46.52
CA ILE A 377 -14.00 -20.03 -45.09
C ILE A 377 -14.36 -18.65 -44.56
N ILE A 378 -13.57 -17.61 -44.90
CA ILE A 378 -13.87 -16.23 -44.47
C ILE A 378 -15.23 -15.76 -45.00
N ILE A 379 -15.54 -16.03 -46.27
CA ILE A 379 -16.85 -15.69 -46.86
C ILE A 379 -17.99 -16.38 -46.10
N TYR A 380 -17.82 -17.65 -45.73
CA TYR A 380 -18.80 -18.37 -44.92
C TYR A 380 -18.98 -17.73 -43.55
N LEU A 381 -17.89 -17.39 -42.86
CA LEU A 381 -17.95 -16.77 -41.52
C LEU A 381 -18.65 -15.40 -41.57
N GLU A 382 -18.39 -14.60 -42.60
CA GLU A 382 -19.06 -13.32 -42.80
C GLU A 382 -20.56 -13.50 -43.10
N ALA A 383 -20.90 -14.43 -43.99
CA ALA A 383 -22.30 -14.74 -44.34
C ALA A 383 -23.10 -15.25 -43.13
N ASN A 384 -22.47 -16.03 -42.25
CA ASN A 384 -23.11 -16.60 -41.06
C ASN A 384 -22.96 -15.71 -39.80
N LYS A 385 -22.51 -14.46 -39.95
CA LYS A 385 -22.41 -13.48 -38.86
C LYS A 385 -21.57 -13.98 -37.68
N PHE A 386 -20.38 -14.50 -37.97
CA PHE A 386 -19.36 -14.69 -36.96
C PHE A 386 -18.64 -13.37 -36.70
N ASP A 387 -18.34 -13.08 -35.44
CA ASP A 387 -17.70 -11.84 -35.05
C ASP A 387 -16.18 -11.91 -35.26
N LYS A 388 -15.61 -10.78 -35.68
CA LYS A 388 -14.16 -10.58 -35.75
C LYS A 388 -13.66 -10.14 -34.38
N ILE A 389 -12.59 -10.76 -33.91
CA ILE A 389 -11.88 -10.35 -32.69
C ILE A 389 -10.57 -9.71 -33.14
N ASP A 390 -10.34 -8.46 -32.70
CA ASP A 390 -9.20 -7.64 -33.10
C ASP A 390 -9.05 -7.57 -34.64
N GLY A 391 -10.18 -7.46 -35.35
CA GLY A 391 -10.23 -7.35 -36.81
C GLY A 391 -10.06 -8.66 -37.59
N SER A 392 -9.96 -9.82 -36.92
CA SER A 392 -9.70 -11.10 -37.60
C SER A 392 -10.52 -12.30 -37.08
N TYR A 393 -10.55 -13.37 -37.88
CA TYR A 393 -11.09 -14.69 -37.49
C TYR A 393 -10.02 -15.66 -36.98
N ASN A 394 -8.80 -15.17 -36.70
CA ASN A 394 -7.67 -16.02 -36.34
C ASN A 394 -7.94 -16.87 -35.09
N TYR A 395 -8.75 -16.38 -34.15
CA TYR A 395 -9.14 -17.12 -32.95
C TYR A 395 -9.97 -18.39 -33.23
N LEU A 396 -10.59 -18.49 -34.41
CA LEU A 396 -11.28 -19.69 -34.93
C LEU A 396 -10.36 -20.51 -35.83
N LEU A 397 -9.68 -19.85 -36.77
CA LEU A 397 -8.88 -20.53 -37.80
C LEU A 397 -7.59 -21.16 -37.27
N ASN A 398 -7.05 -20.66 -36.14
CA ASN A 398 -5.86 -21.22 -35.50
C ASN A 398 -6.21 -22.32 -34.48
N MET A 399 -7.48 -22.74 -34.41
CA MET A 399 -7.89 -23.82 -33.51
C MET A 399 -7.22 -25.14 -33.93
N PRO A 400 -6.56 -25.85 -33.01
CA PRO A 400 -5.99 -27.16 -33.30
C PRO A 400 -7.07 -28.15 -33.76
N ILE A 401 -6.74 -29.07 -34.67
CA ILE A 401 -7.70 -30.04 -35.22
C ILE A 401 -8.38 -30.86 -34.11
N TYR A 402 -7.64 -31.24 -33.06
CA TYR A 402 -8.19 -31.99 -31.92
C TYR A 402 -9.27 -31.22 -31.13
N SER A 403 -9.40 -29.90 -31.33
CA SER A 403 -10.44 -29.09 -30.70
C SER A 403 -11.76 -29.08 -31.49
N LEU A 404 -11.77 -29.66 -32.69
CA LEU A 404 -12.95 -29.77 -33.56
C LEU A 404 -13.72 -31.07 -33.27
N THR A 405 -13.93 -31.38 -31.99
CA THR A 405 -14.63 -32.60 -31.55
C THR A 405 -15.91 -32.26 -30.80
N LYS A 406 -16.77 -33.27 -30.65
CA LYS A 406 -18.03 -33.13 -29.92
C LYS A 406 -17.79 -32.85 -28.44
N GLU A 407 -16.81 -33.51 -27.83
CA GLU A 407 -16.44 -33.31 -26.43
C GLU A 407 -16.04 -31.85 -26.18
N ARG A 408 -15.25 -31.27 -27.10
CA ARG A 408 -14.84 -29.87 -26.97
C ARG A 408 -16.00 -28.90 -27.17
N PHE A 409 -16.93 -29.20 -28.06
CA PHE A 409 -18.16 -28.44 -28.22
C PHE A 409 -18.98 -28.44 -26.91
N ASP A 410 -19.18 -29.61 -26.31
CA ASP A 410 -19.93 -29.75 -25.05
C ASP A 410 -19.22 -29.02 -23.89
N GLU A 411 -17.89 -29.06 -23.81
CA GLU A 411 -17.10 -28.27 -22.87
C GLU A 411 -17.30 -26.76 -23.04
N LEU A 412 -17.31 -26.27 -24.29
CA LEU A 412 -17.53 -24.85 -24.59
C LEU A 412 -18.94 -24.41 -24.22
N LEU A 413 -19.96 -25.25 -24.44
CA LEU A 413 -21.33 -24.96 -24.00
C LEU A 413 -21.43 -24.85 -22.47
N LYS A 414 -20.73 -25.72 -21.74
CA LYS A 414 -20.65 -25.64 -20.28
C LYS A 414 -19.96 -24.35 -19.84
N GLN A 415 -18.82 -24.01 -20.44
CA GLN A 415 -18.11 -22.76 -20.16
C GLN A 415 -18.95 -21.53 -20.47
N GLU A 416 -19.73 -21.55 -21.56
CA GLU A 416 -20.64 -20.47 -21.92
C GLU A 416 -21.74 -20.30 -20.86
N ALA A 417 -22.32 -21.39 -20.38
CA ALA A 417 -23.33 -21.36 -19.32
C ALA A 417 -22.77 -20.82 -18.00
N ASP A 418 -21.59 -21.29 -17.59
CA ASP A 418 -20.91 -20.84 -16.37
C ASP A 418 -20.59 -19.34 -16.44
N LYS A 419 -20.06 -18.88 -17.58
CA LYS A 419 -19.73 -17.46 -17.81
C LYS A 419 -20.96 -16.56 -17.90
N LYS A 420 -22.06 -17.04 -18.48
CA LYS A 420 -23.36 -16.34 -18.47
C LYS A 420 -23.90 -16.20 -17.04
N ALA A 421 -23.78 -17.24 -16.23
CA ALA A 421 -24.17 -17.18 -14.82
C ALA A 421 -23.30 -16.19 -14.04
N GLU A 422 -21.97 -16.22 -14.22
CA GLU A 422 -21.03 -15.26 -13.63
C GLU A 422 -21.38 -13.82 -14.01
N LYS A 423 -21.63 -13.55 -15.30
CA LYS A 423 -22.03 -12.22 -15.79
C LYS A 423 -23.31 -11.75 -15.12
N LYS A 424 -24.35 -12.59 -15.05
CA LYS A 424 -25.63 -12.24 -14.43
C LYS A 424 -25.48 -11.91 -12.94
N ILE A 425 -24.59 -12.61 -12.23
CA ILE A 425 -24.28 -12.32 -10.83
C ILE A 425 -23.66 -10.93 -10.71
N ILE A 426 -22.66 -10.60 -11.53
CA ILE A 426 -21.98 -9.29 -11.49
C ILE A 426 -22.96 -8.17 -11.87
N GLU A 427 -23.77 -8.34 -12.92
CA GLU A 427 -24.80 -7.39 -13.33
C GLU A 427 -25.79 -7.09 -12.19
N GLY A 428 -26.21 -8.13 -11.45
CA GLY A 428 -27.14 -8.02 -10.33
C GLY A 428 -26.51 -7.53 -9.01
N THR A 429 -25.19 -7.51 -8.89
CA THR A 429 -24.52 -7.08 -7.64
C THR A 429 -24.29 -5.57 -7.65
N ASP A 430 -24.69 -4.86 -6.60
CA ASP A 430 -24.41 -3.44 -6.46
C ASP A 430 -22.88 -3.20 -6.26
N PRO A 431 -22.27 -2.18 -6.88
CA PRO A 431 -20.86 -1.83 -6.67
C PRO A 431 -20.47 -1.67 -5.20
N LYS A 432 -21.39 -1.16 -4.38
CA LYS A 432 -21.22 -1.07 -2.91
C LYS A 432 -21.08 -2.44 -2.27
N ASP A 433 -21.88 -3.42 -2.69
CA ASP A 433 -21.83 -4.78 -2.16
C ASP A 433 -20.56 -5.51 -2.62
N MET A 434 -20.12 -5.27 -3.86
CA MET A 434 -18.81 -5.73 -4.33
C MET A 434 -17.68 -5.19 -3.45
N TYR A 435 -17.75 -3.90 -3.10
CA TYR A 435 -16.75 -3.28 -2.23
C TYR A 435 -16.80 -3.84 -0.81
N LEU A 436 -17.99 -4.00 -0.22
CA LEU A 436 -18.15 -4.63 1.08
C LEU A 436 -17.58 -6.05 1.12
N SER A 437 -17.80 -6.85 0.08
CA SER A 437 -17.25 -8.21 -0.03
C SER A 437 -15.71 -8.23 -0.04
N ASP A 438 -15.10 -7.30 -0.78
CA ASP A 438 -13.64 -7.15 -0.80
C ASP A 438 -13.08 -6.73 0.57
N LEU A 439 -13.75 -5.81 1.27
CA LEU A 439 -13.36 -5.37 2.61
C LEU A 439 -13.45 -6.50 3.64
N GLU A 440 -14.50 -7.32 3.61
CA GLU A 440 -14.63 -8.47 4.50
C GLU A 440 -13.59 -9.56 4.19
N THR A 441 -13.27 -9.76 2.90
CA THR A 441 -12.19 -10.67 2.48
C THR A 441 -10.84 -10.18 3.00
N LEU A 442 -10.55 -8.89 2.85
CA LEU A 442 -9.34 -8.27 3.39
C LEU A 442 -9.26 -8.42 4.91
N LYS A 443 -10.36 -8.14 5.62
CA LYS A 443 -10.42 -8.24 7.08
C LYS A 443 -10.03 -9.62 7.59
N LYS A 444 -10.47 -10.68 6.90
CA LYS A 444 -10.14 -12.07 7.22
C LYS A 444 -8.68 -12.43 6.90
N ALA A 445 -8.11 -11.81 5.87
CA ALA A 445 -6.75 -12.08 5.41
C ALA A 445 -5.68 -11.33 6.21
N ILE A 446 -6.02 -10.17 6.80
CA ILE A 446 -5.13 -9.46 7.72
C ILE A 446 -4.95 -10.32 8.98
N LYS A 447 -3.72 -10.81 9.18
CA LYS A 447 -3.33 -11.58 10.35
C LYS A 447 -3.36 -10.70 11.61
#